data_AF-A0A6N4Q760-F1
#
_entry.id   AF-A0A6N4Q760-F1
#
_cell.length_a   1.000
_cell.length_b   1.000
_cell.length_c   1.000
_cell.angle_alpha   90.00
_cell.angle_beta   90.00
_cell.angle_gamma   90.00
#
_symmetry.space_group_name_H-M   'P 1'
#
loop_
_entity.id
_entity.type
_entity.pdbx_description
1 polymer ?
#
loop_
_entity_poly.entity_id
_entity_poly.type
_entity_poly.pdbx_seq_one_letter_code
_entity_poly.pdbx_strand_id
1 'polypeptide(L)'
;MKTSFSILAAFFCIGDLTILSDTLFLENQILNQAHSISTYLVFLSFVLLYFGLQFPTFFRNFPRLVVICSFVLGMGIMLLFVDLGLLNEVFPQASLILLKYYYNTYFVLAVITFSYLVIAKLRYNFPAIQRFMEFIYLATFFTCVLFIVLCFVPNIIPLTTKYFLHFFLFVNLLFLSCFVVFLFHYSFTEDYLTHPFSFIFERSNKIFEDQILATRTNSRLIKENLWRLYEKRNWKNIMDSFWFQILVDETLDNALEHGGKREDDIITVHVFESRKYIDVYVIDSGKGFNPRLIPSPIDSDRKLVTSGRGIHILKKLFVVRWNFLGNEVSIRVDKTKNSDWKSIT
;
A
#
# COMPACT_ATOMS: atom_id res chain seq x y z
N MET A 1 -5.75 1.87 -4.19
CA MET A 1 -4.47 1.40 -4.79
C MET A 1 -3.50 0.71 -3.83
N LYS A 2 -3.43 1.05 -2.52
CA LYS A 2 -2.57 0.32 -1.55
C LYS A 2 -3.08 -1.10 -1.19
N THR A 3 -4.34 -1.39 -1.52
CA THR A 3 -5.03 -2.68 -1.35
C THR A 3 -4.52 -3.78 -2.28
N SER A 4 -3.98 -3.46 -3.45
CA SER A 4 -3.65 -4.48 -4.45
C SER A 4 -2.46 -5.36 -4.05
N PHE A 5 -1.50 -4.81 -3.28
CA PHE A 5 -0.32 -5.57 -2.83
C PHE A 5 -0.68 -6.66 -1.82
N SER A 6 -1.46 -6.32 -0.78
CA SER A 6 -1.80 -7.27 0.29
C SER A 6 -2.77 -8.36 -0.17
N ILE A 7 -3.75 -8.02 -1.02
CA ILE A 7 -4.77 -8.97 -1.48
C ILE A 7 -4.18 -9.98 -2.47
N LEU A 8 -3.38 -9.53 -3.44
CA LEU A 8 -2.79 -10.42 -4.43
C LEU A 8 -1.67 -11.28 -3.84
N ALA A 9 -0.88 -10.73 -2.90
CA ALA A 9 0.13 -11.52 -2.20
C ALA A 9 -0.48 -12.57 -1.27
N ALA A 10 -1.66 -12.30 -0.68
CA ALA A 10 -2.42 -13.33 0.02
C ALA A 10 -2.85 -14.46 -0.93
N PHE A 11 -3.28 -14.14 -2.16
CA PHE A 11 -3.59 -15.16 -3.17
C PHE A 11 -2.37 -15.98 -3.61
N PHE A 12 -1.18 -15.37 -3.73
CA PHE A 12 0.06 -16.11 -3.99
C PHE A 12 0.40 -17.07 -2.84
N CYS A 13 0.37 -16.58 -1.59
CA CYS A 13 0.59 -17.44 -0.43
C CYS A 13 -0.40 -18.60 -0.34
N ILE A 14 -1.68 -18.35 -0.66
CA ILE A 14 -2.70 -19.41 -0.68
C ILE A 14 -2.35 -20.45 -1.75
N GLY A 15 -2.02 -20.02 -2.98
CA GLY A 15 -1.64 -20.95 -4.06
C GLY A 15 -0.42 -21.82 -3.71
N ASP A 16 0.64 -21.20 -3.20
CA ASP A 16 1.87 -21.90 -2.80
C ASP A 16 1.64 -22.84 -1.60
N LEU A 17 0.83 -22.42 -0.61
CA LEU A 17 0.42 -23.27 0.51
C LEU A 17 -0.36 -24.49 0.04
N THR A 18 -1.17 -24.35 -1.01
CA THR A 18 -1.93 -25.46 -1.58
C THR A 18 -0.98 -26.51 -2.15
N ILE A 19 0.05 -26.09 -2.89
CA ILE A 19 1.07 -26.98 -3.48
C ILE A 19 1.95 -27.62 -2.41
N LEU A 20 2.37 -26.85 -1.40
CA LEU A 20 3.10 -27.37 -0.24
C LEU A 20 2.25 -28.39 0.54
N SER A 21 0.95 -28.13 0.71
CA SER A 21 0.05 -29.06 1.40
C SER A 21 -0.18 -30.35 0.62
N ASP A 22 -0.31 -30.25 -0.71
CA ASP A 22 -0.50 -31.40 -1.59
C ASP A 22 0.77 -32.29 -1.65
N THR A 23 1.94 -31.65 -1.67
CA THR A 23 3.23 -32.36 -1.63
C THR A 23 3.57 -32.93 -0.25
N LEU A 24 3.18 -32.29 0.86
CA LEU A 24 3.50 -32.79 2.21
C LEU A 24 2.50 -33.80 2.76
N PHE A 25 1.22 -33.71 2.40
CA PHE A 25 0.14 -34.40 3.14
C PHE A 25 -0.80 -35.26 2.30
N LEU A 26 -0.95 -35.03 0.99
CA LEU A 26 -2.03 -35.65 0.22
C LEU A 26 -1.54 -36.83 -0.64
N GLU A 27 -0.77 -36.64 -1.72
CA GLU A 27 -0.54 -37.77 -2.66
C GLU A 27 0.79 -37.79 -3.44
N ASN A 28 1.70 -36.83 -3.28
CA ASN A 28 3.00 -36.75 -4.00
C ASN A 28 2.92 -36.77 -5.55
N GLN A 29 1.74 -36.72 -6.19
CA GLN A 29 1.61 -36.88 -7.65
C GLN A 29 2.35 -35.78 -8.42
N ILE A 30 2.35 -34.54 -7.92
CA ILE A 30 3.08 -33.41 -8.51
C ILE A 30 4.60 -33.63 -8.50
N LEU A 31 5.13 -34.38 -7.52
CA LEU A 31 6.56 -34.70 -7.39
C LEU A 31 7.02 -35.81 -8.33
N ASN A 32 6.10 -36.54 -8.98
CA ASN A 32 6.45 -37.60 -9.91
C ASN A 32 6.91 -37.07 -11.28
N GLN A 33 6.65 -35.79 -11.59
CA GLN A 33 7.10 -35.14 -12.82
C GLN A 33 8.06 -33.97 -12.48
N ALA A 34 9.37 -34.23 -12.63
CA ALA A 34 10.44 -33.30 -12.27
C ALA A 34 10.37 -31.92 -12.99
N HIS A 35 9.78 -31.89 -14.20
CA HIS A 35 9.65 -30.69 -15.02
C HIS A 35 8.50 -29.78 -14.58
N SER A 36 7.42 -30.34 -14.03
CA SER A 36 6.21 -29.60 -13.67
C SER A 36 6.46 -28.58 -12.56
N ILE A 37 7.23 -28.97 -11.53
CA ILE A 37 7.60 -28.08 -10.42
C ILE A 37 8.54 -26.96 -10.90
N SER A 38 9.50 -27.32 -11.76
CA SER A 38 10.48 -26.39 -12.33
C SER A 38 9.83 -25.33 -13.21
N THR A 39 8.89 -25.74 -14.07
CA THR A 39 8.07 -24.84 -14.89
C THR A 39 7.19 -23.93 -14.04
N TYR A 40 6.53 -24.48 -13.02
CA TYR A 40 5.71 -23.69 -12.10
C TYR A 40 6.52 -22.62 -11.34
N LEU A 41 7.72 -22.95 -10.89
CA LEU A 41 8.66 -22.01 -10.27
C LEU A 41 9.03 -20.85 -11.20
N VAL A 42 9.27 -21.14 -12.49
CA VAL A 42 9.54 -20.08 -13.48
C VAL A 42 8.32 -19.17 -13.63
N PHE A 43 7.11 -19.72 -13.74
CA PHE A 43 5.90 -18.90 -13.77
C PHE A 43 5.70 -18.07 -12.51
N LEU A 44 5.90 -18.64 -11.32
CA LEU A 44 5.81 -17.91 -10.05
C LEU A 44 6.79 -16.72 -10.05
N SER A 45 8.06 -16.96 -10.40
CA SER A 45 9.07 -15.90 -10.45
C SER A 45 8.74 -14.81 -11.48
N PHE A 46 8.12 -15.15 -12.61
CA PHE A 46 7.65 -14.16 -13.60
C PHE A 46 6.55 -13.29 -13.03
N VAL A 47 5.55 -13.91 -12.42
CA VAL A 47 4.43 -13.17 -11.86
C VAL A 47 4.90 -12.26 -10.72
N LEU A 48 5.79 -12.73 -9.86
CA LEU A 48 6.39 -11.95 -8.78
C LEU A 48 7.21 -10.75 -9.30
N LEU A 49 8.04 -10.96 -10.32
CA LEU A 49 8.86 -9.90 -10.93
C LEU A 49 8.01 -8.90 -11.73
N TYR A 50 7.06 -9.38 -12.52
CA TYR A 50 6.18 -8.54 -13.33
C TYR A 50 5.23 -7.70 -12.46
N PHE A 51 4.65 -8.29 -11.42
CA PHE A 51 3.91 -7.55 -10.41
C PHE A 51 4.81 -6.56 -9.67
N GLY A 52 6.05 -6.99 -9.40
CA GLY A 52 7.13 -6.15 -8.94
C GLY A 52 7.30 -4.87 -9.76
N LEU A 53 7.12 -4.97 -11.07
CA LEU A 53 7.34 -3.90 -12.04
C LEU A 53 6.09 -3.06 -12.38
N GLN A 54 4.87 -3.57 -12.14
CA GLN A 54 3.59 -2.97 -12.55
C GLN A 54 3.25 -1.55 -12.00
N PHE A 55 4.12 -0.90 -11.24
CA PHE A 55 3.90 0.49 -10.82
C PHE A 55 4.47 1.44 -11.88
N PRO A 56 3.65 2.23 -12.60
CA PRO A 56 4.09 3.04 -13.76
C PRO A 56 5.21 4.05 -13.44
N THR A 57 5.29 4.50 -12.19
CA THR A 57 6.33 5.42 -11.70
C THR A 57 7.64 4.73 -11.31
N PHE A 58 7.63 3.41 -11.14
CA PHE A 58 8.79 2.65 -10.65
C PHE A 58 9.84 2.43 -11.76
N PHE A 59 9.38 2.18 -12.99
CA PHE A 59 10.26 2.06 -14.18
C PHE A 59 11.14 3.29 -14.41
N ARG A 60 10.61 4.50 -14.13
CA ARG A 60 11.33 5.76 -14.32
C ARG A 60 12.39 6.02 -13.25
N ASN A 61 12.21 5.49 -12.05
CA ASN A 61 13.07 5.77 -10.90
C ASN A 61 14.14 4.70 -10.66
N PHE A 62 13.93 3.46 -11.14
CA PHE A 62 14.86 2.34 -10.94
C PHE A 62 15.23 1.62 -12.25
N PRO A 63 15.83 2.30 -13.24
CA PRO A 63 16.13 1.71 -14.55
C PRO A 63 17.08 0.51 -14.47
N ARG A 64 18.05 0.52 -13.55
CA ARG A 64 18.97 -0.61 -13.33
C ARG A 64 18.24 -1.88 -12.87
N LEU A 65 17.23 -1.73 -12.00
CA LEU A 65 16.44 -2.86 -11.52
C LEU A 65 15.62 -3.47 -12.64
N VAL A 66 15.06 -2.63 -13.51
CA VAL A 66 14.30 -3.08 -14.68
C VAL A 66 15.18 -3.95 -15.59
N VAL A 67 16.41 -3.52 -15.87
CA VAL A 67 17.37 -4.30 -16.67
C VAL A 67 17.69 -5.65 -16.02
N ILE A 68 17.93 -5.67 -14.71
CA ILE A 68 18.20 -6.90 -13.96
C ILE A 68 16.98 -7.83 -14.01
N CYS A 69 15.77 -7.32 -13.77
CA CYS A 69 14.54 -8.10 -13.88
C CYS A 69 14.33 -8.65 -15.29
N SER A 70 14.56 -7.84 -16.33
CA SER A 70 14.46 -8.29 -17.73
C SER A 70 15.46 -9.39 -18.05
N PHE A 71 16.68 -9.31 -17.52
CA PHE A 71 17.68 -10.37 -17.65
C PHE A 71 17.20 -11.67 -16.99
N VAL A 72 16.72 -11.62 -15.75
CA VAL A 72 16.17 -12.79 -15.04
C VAL A 72 14.96 -13.36 -15.78
N LEU A 73 14.02 -12.53 -16.22
CA LEU A 73 12.87 -12.99 -17.02
C LEU A 73 13.32 -13.71 -18.29
N GLY A 74 14.31 -13.16 -19.01
CA GLY A 74 14.91 -13.82 -20.17
C GLY A 74 15.56 -15.17 -19.84
N MET A 75 16.21 -15.28 -18.67
CA MET A 75 16.74 -16.56 -18.21
C MET A 75 15.64 -17.60 -17.99
N GLY A 76 14.52 -17.23 -17.37
CA GLY A 76 13.39 -18.13 -17.15
C GLY A 76 12.73 -18.59 -18.45
N ILE A 77 12.65 -17.73 -19.47
CA ILE A 77 12.10 -18.11 -20.79
C ILE A 77 12.94 -19.23 -21.40
N MET A 78 14.27 -19.17 -21.27
CA MET A 78 15.15 -20.23 -21.77
C MET A 78 14.93 -21.56 -21.04
N LEU A 79 14.65 -21.53 -19.73
CA LEU A 79 14.30 -22.74 -18.97
C LEU A 79 12.96 -23.34 -19.39
N LEU A 80 11.95 -22.51 -19.69
CA LEU A 80 10.66 -22.98 -20.21
C LEU A 80 10.83 -23.68 -21.56
N PHE A 81 11.68 -23.17 -22.45
CA PHE A 81 11.97 -23.82 -23.73
C PHE A 81 12.66 -25.19 -23.57
N VAL A 82 13.47 -25.36 -22.53
CA VAL A 82 14.09 -26.63 -22.17
C VAL A 82 13.05 -27.61 -21.60
N ASP A 83 12.21 -27.16 -20.67
CA ASP A 83 11.15 -27.99 -20.05
C ASP A 83 10.06 -28.40 -21.05
N LEU A 84 9.72 -27.54 -22.02
CA LEU A 84 8.79 -27.83 -23.10
C LEU A 84 9.36 -28.79 -24.16
N GLY A 85 10.61 -29.24 -24.03
CA GLY A 85 11.24 -30.19 -24.95
C GLY A 85 11.73 -29.60 -26.28
N LEU A 86 11.35 -28.37 -26.61
CA LEU A 86 11.72 -27.69 -27.85
C LEU A 86 13.23 -27.59 -28.06
N LEU A 87 14.00 -27.38 -26.98
CA LEU A 87 15.46 -27.34 -27.05
C LEU A 87 16.09 -28.74 -27.01
N ASN A 88 15.42 -29.71 -26.40
CA ASN A 88 15.89 -31.11 -26.34
C ASN A 88 15.89 -31.77 -27.71
N GLU A 89 14.89 -31.47 -28.53
CA GLU A 89 14.76 -32.01 -29.89
C GLU A 89 15.87 -31.50 -30.82
N VAL A 90 16.35 -30.27 -30.61
CA VAL A 90 17.33 -29.62 -31.49
C VAL A 90 18.76 -29.72 -30.95
N PHE A 91 18.97 -29.59 -29.63
CA PHE A 91 20.29 -29.53 -28.99
C PHE A 91 20.33 -30.28 -27.64
N PRO A 92 20.38 -31.62 -27.65
CA PRO A 92 20.25 -32.44 -26.44
C PRO A 92 21.39 -32.25 -25.42
N GLN A 93 22.63 -32.04 -25.86
CA GLN A 93 23.77 -31.81 -24.95
C GLN A 93 23.71 -30.44 -24.26
N ALA A 94 23.24 -29.41 -24.97
CA ALA A 94 23.10 -28.06 -24.41
C ALA A 94 21.99 -28.02 -23.34
N SER A 95 20.88 -28.72 -23.59
CA SER A 95 19.80 -28.87 -22.63
C SER A 95 20.26 -29.55 -21.33
N LEU A 96 21.11 -30.57 -21.41
CA LEU A 96 21.61 -31.30 -20.25
C LEU A 96 22.52 -30.42 -19.35
N ILE A 97 23.31 -29.53 -19.96
CA ILE A 97 24.12 -28.52 -19.26
C ILE A 97 23.21 -27.47 -18.61
N LEU A 98 22.17 -27.01 -19.33
CA LEU A 98 21.18 -26.06 -18.81
C LEU A 98 20.44 -26.66 -17.60
N LEU A 99 19.96 -27.89 -17.69
CA LEU A 99 19.30 -28.59 -16.59
C LEU A 99 20.18 -28.69 -15.33
N LYS A 100 21.49 -28.94 -15.51
CA LYS A 100 22.41 -29.17 -14.38
C LYS A 100 22.84 -27.91 -13.65
N TYR A 101 23.10 -26.81 -14.36
CA TYR A 101 23.69 -25.59 -13.75
C TYR A 101 22.77 -24.38 -13.82
N TYR A 102 21.93 -24.31 -14.84
CA TYR A 102 21.16 -23.11 -15.15
C TYR A 102 19.95 -22.92 -14.22
N TYR A 103 19.28 -24.00 -13.80
CA TYR A 103 18.20 -23.93 -12.80
C TYR A 103 18.66 -23.33 -11.47
N ASN A 104 19.75 -23.86 -10.90
CA ASN A 104 20.29 -23.36 -9.63
C ASN A 104 20.66 -21.88 -9.73
N THR A 105 21.35 -21.53 -10.81
CA THR A 105 21.81 -20.16 -11.06
C THR A 105 20.61 -19.21 -11.23
N TYR A 106 19.60 -19.63 -12.00
CA TYR A 106 18.37 -18.88 -12.19
C TYR A 106 17.66 -18.59 -10.87
N PHE A 107 17.45 -19.61 -10.03
CA PHE A 107 16.72 -19.43 -8.77
C PHE A 107 17.48 -18.53 -7.79
N VAL A 108 18.80 -18.66 -7.69
CA VAL A 108 19.61 -17.77 -6.85
C VAL A 108 19.48 -16.32 -7.33
N LEU A 109 19.61 -16.07 -8.63
CA LEU A 109 19.46 -14.73 -9.20
C LEU A 109 18.03 -14.18 -9.06
N ALA A 110 17.01 -15.03 -9.20
CA ALA A 110 15.61 -14.67 -9.00
C ALA A 110 15.35 -14.27 -7.55
N VAL A 111 15.88 -15.01 -6.55
CA VAL A 111 15.80 -14.65 -5.13
C VAL A 111 16.42 -13.28 -4.87
N ILE A 112 17.64 -13.05 -5.35
CA ILE A 112 18.36 -11.79 -5.13
C ILE A 112 17.58 -10.62 -5.75
N THR A 113 17.11 -10.81 -6.98
CA THR A 113 16.37 -9.78 -7.73
C THR A 113 15.03 -9.48 -7.07
N PHE A 114 14.29 -10.51 -6.65
CA PHE A 114 13.02 -10.35 -5.95
C PHE A 114 13.21 -9.64 -4.61
N SER A 115 14.21 -10.05 -3.81
CA SER A 115 14.51 -9.42 -2.52
C SER A 115 14.85 -7.94 -2.70
N TYR A 116 15.69 -7.60 -3.69
CA TYR A 116 16.01 -6.22 -4.01
C TYR A 116 14.78 -5.43 -4.46
N LEU A 117 13.89 -6.04 -5.24
CA LEU A 117 12.65 -5.42 -5.69
C LEU A 117 11.71 -5.12 -4.52
N VAL A 118 11.52 -6.06 -3.59
CA VAL A 118 10.71 -5.88 -2.38
C VAL A 118 11.26 -4.72 -1.55
N ILE A 119 12.58 -4.70 -1.32
CA ILE A 119 13.27 -3.62 -0.60
C ILE A 119 13.04 -2.26 -1.28
N ALA A 120 13.24 -2.19 -2.60
CA ALA A 120 13.09 -0.95 -3.35
C ALA A 120 11.64 -0.44 -3.31
N LYS A 121 10.64 -1.34 -3.41
CA LYS A 121 9.22 -0.98 -3.27
C LYS A 121 8.86 -0.48 -1.89
N LEU A 122 9.34 -1.15 -0.83
CA LEU A 122 9.07 -0.75 0.54
C LEU A 122 9.67 0.63 0.82
N ARG A 123 10.91 0.88 0.37
CA ARG A 123 11.57 2.19 0.50
C ARG A 123 10.84 3.30 -0.27
N TYR A 124 10.39 3.02 -1.49
CA TYR A 124 9.75 4.03 -2.34
C TYR A 124 8.34 4.40 -1.86
N ASN A 125 7.55 3.41 -1.40
CA ASN A 125 6.18 3.66 -0.95
C ASN A 125 6.10 4.22 0.48
N PHE A 126 7.13 4.02 1.31
CA PHE A 126 7.14 4.43 2.71
C PHE A 126 8.42 5.21 3.09
N PRO A 127 8.70 6.36 2.45
CA PRO A 127 9.94 7.12 2.66
C PRO A 127 10.06 7.75 4.06
N ALA A 128 8.96 7.95 4.79
CA ALA A 128 8.98 8.55 6.12
C ALA A 128 9.40 7.60 7.25
N ILE A 129 9.71 6.32 6.94
CA ILE A 129 9.91 5.28 7.95
C ILE A 129 11.31 4.65 7.88
N GLN A 130 12.34 5.47 8.01
CA GLN A 130 13.73 5.01 7.95
C GLN A 130 14.07 3.97 9.04
N ARG A 131 13.44 4.06 10.23
CA ARG A 131 13.55 3.06 11.31
C ARG A 131 12.84 1.72 11.04
N PHE A 132 11.86 1.67 10.12
CA PHE A 132 11.15 0.43 9.76
C PHE A 132 11.91 -0.42 8.74
N MET A 133 12.71 0.24 7.89
CA MET A 133 13.57 -0.47 6.95
C MET A 133 14.55 -1.40 7.70
N GLU A 134 15.01 -1.03 8.90
CA GLU A 134 15.84 -1.89 9.75
C GLU A 134 15.14 -3.20 10.13
N PHE A 135 13.87 -3.16 10.54
CA PHE A 135 13.10 -4.38 10.87
C PHE A 135 12.82 -5.25 9.65
N ILE A 136 12.56 -4.65 8.49
CA ILE A 136 12.41 -5.40 7.23
C ILE A 136 13.75 -6.03 6.83
N TYR A 137 14.86 -5.30 6.95
CA TYR A 137 16.19 -5.84 6.66
C TYR A 137 16.54 -6.98 7.59
N LEU A 138 16.20 -6.87 8.88
CA LEU A 138 16.36 -7.93 9.86
C LEU A 138 15.52 -9.16 9.50
N ALA A 139 14.24 -8.98 9.15
CA ALA A 139 13.37 -10.08 8.72
C ALA A 139 13.89 -10.77 7.45
N THR A 140 14.29 -9.97 6.46
CA THR A 140 14.89 -10.47 5.21
C THR A 140 16.17 -11.25 5.51
N PHE A 141 17.05 -10.71 6.35
CA PHE A 141 18.27 -11.37 6.78
C PHE A 141 17.99 -12.71 7.48
N PHE A 142 17.07 -12.75 8.45
CA PHE A 142 16.70 -13.98 9.14
C PHE A 142 16.13 -15.03 8.20
N THR A 143 15.27 -14.65 7.26
CA THR A 143 14.73 -15.59 6.26
C THR A 143 15.81 -16.10 5.30
N CYS A 144 16.77 -15.26 4.89
CA CYS A 144 17.91 -15.70 4.09
C CYS A 144 18.81 -16.68 4.86
N VAL A 145 19.09 -16.40 6.14
CA VAL A 145 19.86 -17.32 7.00
C VAL A 145 19.13 -18.65 7.16
N LEU A 146 17.81 -18.62 7.41
CA LEU A 146 16.99 -19.82 7.52
C LEU A 146 17.01 -20.65 6.23
N PHE A 147 16.92 -19.99 5.07
CA PHE A 147 17.01 -20.67 3.78
C PHE A 147 18.38 -21.33 3.58
N ILE A 148 19.47 -20.62 3.88
CA ILE A 148 20.83 -21.19 3.81
C ILE A 148 20.95 -22.42 4.73
N VAL A 149 20.46 -22.33 5.97
CA VAL A 149 20.46 -23.46 6.91
C VAL A 149 19.66 -24.64 6.37
N LEU A 150 18.49 -24.40 5.78
CA LEU A 150 17.68 -25.45 5.15
C LEU A 150 18.39 -26.12 3.96
N CYS A 151 19.17 -25.37 3.18
CA CYS A 151 19.97 -25.94 2.09
C CYS A 151 21.14 -26.80 2.59
N PHE A 152 21.76 -26.46 3.72
CA PHE A 152 22.92 -27.18 4.27
C PHE A 152 22.57 -28.28 5.27
N VAL A 153 21.34 -28.28 5.83
CA VAL A 153 20.86 -29.31 6.77
C VAL A 153 19.59 -29.97 6.22
N PRO A 154 19.73 -30.80 5.16
CA PRO A 154 18.60 -31.41 4.46
C PRO A 154 17.75 -32.34 5.34
N ASN A 155 18.32 -32.85 6.44
CA ASN A 155 17.68 -33.82 7.32
C ASN A 155 16.52 -33.26 8.16
N ILE A 156 16.37 -31.93 8.29
CA ILE A 156 15.31 -31.32 9.10
C ILE A 156 13.96 -31.38 8.38
N ILE A 157 13.94 -31.18 7.05
CA ILE A 157 12.75 -31.34 6.20
C ILE A 157 13.18 -31.99 4.87
N PRO A 158 13.37 -33.33 4.83
CA PRO A 158 13.98 -34.03 3.69
C PRO A 158 13.29 -33.75 2.36
N LEU A 159 11.96 -33.61 2.39
CA LEU A 159 11.13 -33.40 1.21
C LEU A 159 11.38 -32.04 0.54
N THR A 160 11.80 -31.02 1.29
CA THR A 160 12.01 -29.66 0.75
C THR A 160 13.27 -29.52 -0.10
N THR A 161 14.20 -30.46 0.03
CA THR A 161 15.43 -30.53 -0.79
C THR A 161 15.14 -31.06 -2.20
N LYS A 162 14.00 -31.74 -2.37
CA LYS A 162 13.58 -32.29 -3.65
C LYS A 162 12.98 -31.17 -4.51
N TYR A 163 13.38 -31.12 -5.78
CA TYR A 163 12.81 -30.23 -6.80
C TYR A 163 12.67 -28.76 -6.39
N PHE A 164 13.64 -28.21 -5.66
CA PHE A 164 13.68 -26.79 -5.27
C PHE A 164 12.52 -26.30 -4.37
N LEU A 165 11.85 -27.20 -3.65
CA LEU A 165 10.78 -26.85 -2.69
C LEU A 165 11.23 -25.84 -1.61
N HIS A 166 12.51 -25.80 -1.26
CA HIS A 166 13.08 -24.76 -0.40
C HIS A 166 12.83 -23.34 -0.91
N PHE A 167 12.77 -23.12 -2.24
CA PHE A 167 12.50 -21.81 -2.82
C PHE A 167 11.07 -21.36 -2.50
N PHE A 168 10.06 -22.24 -2.65
CA PHE A 168 8.68 -21.93 -2.26
C PHE A 168 8.58 -21.54 -0.80
N LEU A 169 9.17 -22.38 0.06
CA LEU A 169 9.16 -22.14 1.49
C LEU A 169 9.83 -20.81 1.85
N PHE A 170 10.97 -20.49 1.23
CA PHE A 170 11.66 -19.22 1.45
C PHE A 170 10.82 -18.01 1.01
N VAL A 171 10.27 -18.02 -0.20
CA VAL A 171 9.48 -16.89 -0.73
C VAL A 171 8.27 -16.63 0.18
N ASN A 172 7.60 -17.69 0.65
CA ASN A 172 6.46 -17.59 1.55
C ASN A 172 6.84 -17.10 2.95
N LEU A 173 7.93 -17.59 3.53
CA LEU A 173 8.42 -17.15 4.84
C LEU A 173 8.94 -15.70 4.80
N LEU A 174 9.66 -15.31 3.75
CA LEU A 174 10.09 -13.94 3.53
C LEU A 174 8.88 -13.01 3.44
N PHE A 175 7.86 -13.39 2.68
CA PHE A 175 6.63 -12.62 2.61
C PHE A 175 5.93 -12.53 3.97
N LEU A 176 5.68 -13.66 4.63
CA LEU A 176 4.94 -13.69 5.89
C LEU A 176 5.66 -12.89 6.98
N SER A 177 6.99 -13.00 7.07
CA SER A 177 7.79 -12.22 8.01
C SER A 177 7.72 -10.72 7.72
N CYS A 178 7.87 -10.31 6.46
CA CYS A 178 7.73 -8.91 6.06
C CYS A 178 6.30 -8.39 6.32
N PHE A 179 5.28 -9.23 6.10
CA PHE A 179 3.88 -8.90 6.33
C PHE A 179 3.55 -8.78 7.83
N VAL A 180 4.06 -9.66 8.68
CA VAL A 180 3.92 -9.58 10.15
C VAL A 180 4.62 -8.33 10.68
N VAL A 181 5.85 -8.06 10.24
CA VAL A 181 6.59 -6.84 10.61
C VAL A 181 5.82 -5.59 10.16
N PHE A 182 5.24 -5.63 8.96
CA PHE A 182 4.35 -4.58 8.47
C PHE A 182 3.12 -4.38 9.36
N LEU A 183 2.39 -5.46 9.72
CA LEU A 183 1.22 -5.39 10.60
C LEU A 183 1.57 -4.87 12.00
N PHE A 184 2.66 -5.37 12.60
CA PHE A 184 3.08 -4.97 13.93
C PHE A 184 3.46 -3.49 13.98
N HIS A 185 4.29 -3.02 13.04
CA HIS A 185 4.65 -1.60 12.98
C HIS A 185 3.42 -0.71 12.78
N TYR A 186 2.50 -1.11 11.91
CA TYR A 186 1.28 -0.35 11.63
C TYR A 186 0.33 -0.25 12.84
N SER A 187 0.31 -1.27 13.71
CA SER A 187 -0.45 -1.24 14.97
C SER A 187 0.06 -0.17 15.96
N PHE A 188 1.29 0.35 15.79
CA PHE A 188 1.94 1.24 16.75
C PHE A 188 2.34 2.62 16.19
N THR A 189 2.22 2.87 14.89
CA THR A 189 2.47 4.20 14.32
C THR A 189 1.22 5.07 14.29
N GLU A 190 1.25 6.17 15.05
CA GLU A 190 0.15 7.14 15.18
C GLU A 190 -0.19 7.89 13.87
N ASP A 191 0.73 7.94 12.91
CA ASP A 191 0.62 8.75 11.67
C ASP A 191 -0.04 8.03 10.47
N TYR A 192 -0.16 6.70 10.54
CA TYR A 192 -0.57 5.87 9.41
C TYR A 192 -1.98 5.31 9.61
N LEU A 193 -2.96 6.14 9.33
CA LEU A 193 -4.38 5.85 9.55
C LEU A 193 -5.21 5.67 8.27
N THR A 194 -4.58 5.26 7.17
CA THR A 194 -5.25 5.15 5.86
C THR A 194 -4.88 3.87 5.11
N HIS A 195 -5.02 2.72 5.76
CA HIS A 195 -5.05 1.41 5.09
C HIS A 195 -6.35 0.71 5.48
N PRO A 196 -6.98 -0.08 4.61
CA PRO A 196 -8.21 -0.83 4.91
C PRO A 196 -8.26 -1.55 6.26
N PHE A 197 -7.10 -1.92 6.82
CA PHE A 197 -7.01 -2.58 8.12
C PHE A 197 -6.96 -1.62 9.33
N SER A 198 -6.80 -0.29 9.16
CA SER A 198 -6.84 0.65 10.29
C SER A 198 -8.21 0.68 10.99
N PHE A 199 -9.28 0.37 10.26
CA PHE A 199 -10.63 0.18 10.82
C PHE A 199 -10.68 -0.92 11.90
N ILE A 200 -9.77 -1.90 11.85
CA ILE A 200 -9.72 -3.00 12.82
C ILE A 200 -9.18 -2.52 14.18
N PHE A 201 -8.25 -1.56 14.19
CA PHE A 201 -7.51 -1.18 15.40
C PHE A 201 -7.98 0.14 16.02
N GLU A 202 -8.53 1.06 15.24
CA GLU A 202 -9.13 2.28 15.77
C GLU A 202 -10.66 2.23 15.59
N ARG A 203 -11.39 1.90 16.66
CA ARG A 203 -12.85 2.06 16.71
C ARG A 203 -13.18 3.56 16.72
N SER A 204 -13.24 4.16 15.54
CA SER A 204 -13.82 5.49 15.34
C SER A 204 -15.33 5.35 15.23
N ASN A 205 -16.09 5.96 16.15
CA ASN A 205 -17.54 5.92 16.07
C ASN A 205 -18.02 7.03 15.15
N LYS A 206 -18.88 6.71 14.18
CA LYS A 206 -19.59 7.72 13.39
C LYS A 206 -20.58 8.43 14.31
N ILE A 207 -20.36 9.72 14.54
CA ILE A 207 -21.17 10.53 15.46
C ILE A 207 -22.08 11.52 14.73
N PHE A 208 -21.83 11.74 13.43
CA PHE A 208 -22.61 12.62 12.58
C PHE A 208 -22.56 12.15 11.13
N GLU A 209 -23.69 12.28 10.47
CA GLU A 209 -23.87 12.02 9.06
C GLU A 209 -25.00 12.92 8.55
N ASP A 210 -24.73 13.68 7.51
CA ASP A 210 -25.73 14.51 6.85
C ASP A 210 -25.48 14.45 5.34
N GLN A 211 -26.54 14.36 4.55
CA GLN A 211 -26.49 14.25 3.09
C GLN A 211 -27.62 15.05 2.50
N ILE A 212 -27.28 16.15 1.82
CA ILE A 212 -28.27 17.09 1.28
C ILE A 212 -27.79 17.71 -0.03
N LEU A 213 -28.75 18.27 -0.76
CA LEU A 213 -28.49 18.95 -2.03
C LEU A 213 -27.53 20.13 -1.83
N ALA A 214 -26.61 20.31 -2.78
CA ALA A 214 -25.56 21.30 -2.80
C ALA A 214 -26.10 22.72 -3.06
N THR A 215 -26.87 23.26 -2.12
CA THR A 215 -27.39 24.63 -2.17
C THR A 215 -26.83 25.47 -1.01
N ARG A 216 -26.77 26.80 -1.18
CA ARG A 216 -26.31 27.71 -0.12
C ARG A 216 -27.11 27.57 1.17
N THR A 217 -28.43 27.41 1.05
CA THR A 217 -29.33 27.23 2.21
C THR A 217 -29.05 25.94 2.96
N ASN A 218 -28.85 24.84 2.23
CA ASN A 218 -28.53 23.54 2.79
C ASN A 218 -27.13 23.52 3.41
N SER A 219 -26.13 24.10 2.75
CA SER A 219 -24.78 24.26 3.33
C SER A 219 -24.83 24.98 4.68
N ARG A 220 -25.62 26.06 4.80
CA ARG A 220 -25.83 26.75 6.08
C ARG A 220 -26.44 25.84 7.15
N LEU A 221 -27.41 25.00 6.79
CA LEU A 221 -28.02 24.04 7.71
C LEU A 221 -27.01 23.00 8.21
N ILE A 222 -26.13 22.48 7.34
CA ILE A 222 -25.04 21.59 7.77
C ILE A 222 -24.12 22.32 8.74
N LYS A 223 -23.72 23.57 8.43
CA LYS A 223 -22.87 24.37 9.32
C LYS A 223 -23.49 24.49 10.71
N GLU A 224 -24.78 24.81 10.80
CA GLU A 224 -25.52 24.88 12.07
C GLU A 224 -25.57 23.53 12.81
N ASN A 225 -25.79 22.43 12.08
CA ASN A 225 -25.79 21.09 12.64
C ASN A 225 -24.41 20.68 13.19
N LEU A 226 -23.33 21.04 12.49
CA LEU A 226 -21.95 20.83 12.94
C LEU A 226 -21.62 21.67 14.19
N TRP A 227 -22.11 22.91 14.27
CA TRP A 227 -21.99 23.73 15.47
C TRP A 227 -22.74 23.14 16.67
N ARG A 228 -23.96 22.62 16.45
CA ARG A 228 -24.68 21.88 17.50
C ARG A 228 -23.90 20.65 17.97
N LEU A 229 -23.22 19.95 17.06
CA LEU A 229 -22.35 18.83 17.40
C LEU A 229 -21.14 19.28 18.24
N TYR A 230 -20.48 20.38 17.84
CA TYR A 230 -19.35 20.98 18.55
C TYR A 230 -19.69 21.29 20.01
N GLU A 231 -20.83 21.94 20.24
CA GLU A 231 -21.32 22.26 21.58
C GLU A 231 -21.70 21.00 22.36
N LYS A 232 -22.48 20.10 21.75
CA LYS A 232 -22.92 18.84 22.39
C LYS A 232 -21.76 17.96 22.83
N ARG A 233 -20.66 17.95 22.07
CA ARG A 233 -19.45 17.17 22.37
C ARG A 233 -18.43 17.93 23.21
N ASN A 234 -18.71 19.20 23.53
CA ASN A 234 -17.83 20.06 24.31
C ASN A 234 -16.41 20.17 23.70
N TRP A 235 -16.34 20.28 22.37
CA TRP A 235 -15.07 20.34 21.64
C TRP A 235 -14.27 21.62 21.86
N LYS A 236 -14.84 22.63 22.52
CA LYS A 236 -14.11 23.81 23.00
C LYS A 236 -12.88 23.50 23.86
N ASN A 237 -12.89 22.35 24.52
CA ASN A 237 -11.75 21.89 25.32
C ASN A 237 -10.62 21.28 24.47
N ILE A 238 -10.84 21.08 23.16
CA ILE A 238 -9.92 20.44 22.21
C ILE A 238 -9.45 21.45 21.16
N MET A 239 -10.40 22.20 20.59
CA MET A 239 -10.17 23.15 19.51
C MET A 239 -11.06 24.38 19.71
N ASP A 240 -10.45 25.56 19.64
CA ASP A 240 -11.16 26.84 19.73
C ASP A 240 -12.21 26.99 18.61
N SER A 241 -13.28 27.74 18.91
CA SER A 241 -14.39 27.97 18.00
C SER A 241 -13.94 28.63 16.70
N PHE A 242 -12.91 29.47 16.74
CA PHE A 242 -12.32 30.10 15.55
C PHE A 242 -11.74 29.07 14.58
N TRP A 243 -10.98 28.09 15.08
CA TRP A 243 -10.39 27.06 14.23
C TRP A 243 -11.44 26.09 13.69
N PHE A 244 -12.43 25.76 14.51
CA PHE A 244 -13.57 24.96 14.06
C PHE A 244 -14.34 25.67 12.95
N GLN A 245 -14.55 26.98 13.08
CA GLN A 245 -15.20 27.77 12.05
C GLN A 245 -14.45 27.72 10.72
N ILE A 246 -13.13 27.94 10.73
CA ILE A 246 -12.30 27.84 9.52
C ILE A 246 -12.41 26.45 8.90
N LEU A 247 -12.34 25.39 9.70
CA LEU A 247 -12.47 24.00 9.22
C LEU A 247 -13.80 23.81 8.48
N VAL A 248 -14.91 24.22 9.09
CA VAL A 248 -16.26 24.03 8.57
C VAL A 248 -16.51 24.90 7.33
N ASP A 249 -16.14 26.18 7.38
CA ASP A 249 -16.37 27.13 6.29
C ASP A 249 -15.55 26.75 5.06
N GLU A 250 -14.24 26.55 5.22
CA GLU A 250 -13.37 26.23 4.09
C GLU A 250 -13.70 24.88 3.45
N THR A 251 -14.11 23.87 4.22
CA THR A 251 -14.45 22.57 3.62
C THR A 251 -15.79 22.59 2.88
N LEU A 252 -16.83 23.17 3.48
CA LEU A 252 -18.16 23.21 2.89
C LEU A 252 -18.26 24.21 1.74
N ASP A 253 -17.58 25.36 1.83
CA ASP A 253 -17.59 26.34 0.75
C ASP A 253 -16.81 25.80 -0.46
N ASN A 254 -15.68 25.11 -0.24
CA ASN A 254 -14.98 24.42 -1.33
C ASN A 254 -15.85 23.33 -1.98
N ALA A 255 -16.56 22.53 -1.18
CA ALA A 255 -17.49 21.51 -1.69
C ALA A 255 -18.63 22.14 -2.51
N LEU A 256 -19.18 23.25 -2.06
CA LEU A 256 -20.25 23.97 -2.76
C LEU A 256 -19.77 24.63 -4.06
N GLU A 257 -18.62 25.32 -4.04
CA GLU A 257 -18.08 26.02 -5.21
C GLU A 257 -17.59 25.06 -6.31
N HIS A 258 -17.02 23.93 -5.92
CA HIS A 258 -16.42 22.99 -6.87
C HIS A 258 -17.34 21.82 -7.25
N GLY A 259 -18.23 21.42 -6.33
CA GLY A 259 -19.11 20.27 -6.50
C GLY A 259 -20.61 20.56 -6.51
N GLY A 260 -21.05 21.81 -6.36
CA GLY A 260 -22.47 22.23 -6.41
C GLY A 260 -22.84 23.01 -7.67
N LYS A 261 -22.43 22.52 -8.84
CA LYS A 261 -22.65 23.22 -10.14
C LYS A 261 -23.92 22.77 -10.85
N ARG A 262 -24.55 21.70 -10.40
CA ARG A 262 -25.80 21.15 -10.93
C ARG A 262 -26.87 21.14 -9.84
N GLU A 263 -28.12 21.17 -10.24
CA GLU A 263 -29.27 21.23 -9.31
C GLU A 263 -29.43 19.95 -8.47
N ASP A 264 -28.92 18.83 -8.97
CA ASP A 264 -28.95 17.49 -8.36
C ASP A 264 -27.67 17.11 -7.61
N ASP A 265 -26.69 18.01 -7.54
CA ASP A 265 -25.44 17.75 -6.84
C ASP A 265 -25.70 17.59 -5.33
N ILE A 266 -25.02 16.62 -4.71
CA ILE A 266 -25.15 16.30 -3.28
C ILE A 266 -23.83 16.57 -2.58
N ILE A 267 -23.92 17.09 -1.35
CA ILE A 267 -22.81 17.18 -0.40
C ILE A 267 -23.11 16.22 0.76
N THR A 268 -22.14 15.36 1.06
CA THR A 268 -22.21 14.43 2.20
C THR A 268 -21.14 14.80 3.21
N VAL A 269 -21.54 14.90 4.48
CA VAL A 269 -20.64 15.13 5.60
C VAL A 269 -20.68 13.97 6.57
N HIS A 270 -19.51 13.45 6.93
CA HIS A 270 -19.38 12.49 8.00
C HIS A 270 -18.43 13.02 9.06
N VAL A 271 -18.77 12.77 10.32
CA VAL A 271 -17.85 12.99 11.44
C VAL A 271 -17.68 11.69 12.20
N PHE A 272 -16.42 11.31 12.36
CA PHE A 272 -16.02 10.20 13.20
C PHE A 272 -15.23 10.71 14.39
N GLU A 273 -15.46 10.10 15.54
CA GLU A 273 -14.76 10.45 16.76
C GLU A 273 -14.15 9.19 17.38
N SER A 274 -12.84 9.24 17.63
CA SER A 274 -12.10 8.26 18.40
C SER A 274 -11.66 8.84 19.75
N ARG A 275 -10.94 8.05 20.55
CA ARG A 275 -10.33 8.55 21.79
C ARG A 275 -9.30 9.65 21.53
N LYS A 276 -8.58 9.58 20.41
CA LYS A 276 -7.47 10.49 20.08
C LYS A 276 -7.83 11.51 19.02
N TYR A 277 -8.75 11.19 18.11
CA TYR A 277 -8.98 12.00 16.92
C TYR A 277 -10.43 12.38 16.71
N ILE A 278 -10.62 13.51 16.01
CA ILE A 278 -11.88 13.89 15.36
C ILE A 278 -11.58 13.94 13.87
N ASP A 279 -12.31 13.15 13.10
CA ASP A 279 -12.17 13.07 11.66
C ASP A 279 -13.44 13.61 10.99
N VAL A 280 -13.28 14.68 10.21
CA VAL A 280 -14.35 15.30 9.42
C VAL A 280 -14.12 14.99 7.96
N TYR A 281 -15.12 14.41 7.32
CA TYR A 281 -15.13 14.10 5.89
C TYR A 281 -16.20 14.94 5.22
N VAL A 282 -15.83 15.63 4.15
CA VAL A 282 -16.77 16.35 3.27
C VAL A 282 -16.58 15.82 1.87
N ILE A 283 -17.65 15.27 1.30
CA ILE A 283 -17.69 14.64 -0.03
C ILE A 283 -18.60 15.48 -0.91
N ASP A 284 -18.12 15.83 -2.10
CA ASP A 284 -18.85 16.60 -3.11
C ASP A 284 -19.04 15.80 -4.41
N SER A 285 -20.03 16.21 -5.20
CA SER A 285 -20.39 15.56 -6.48
C SER A 285 -19.57 16.05 -7.67
N GLY A 286 -18.54 16.87 -7.42
CA GLY A 286 -17.69 17.45 -8.44
C GLY A 286 -16.75 16.46 -9.12
N LYS A 287 -16.09 16.91 -10.19
CA LYS A 287 -15.08 16.13 -10.92
C LYS A 287 -13.80 15.88 -10.11
N GLY A 288 -13.70 16.49 -8.93
CA GLY A 288 -12.50 16.50 -8.10
C GLY A 288 -11.34 17.26 -8.74
N PHE A 289 -10.22 17.31 -8.03
CA PHE A 289 -9.00 17.99 -8.46
C PHE A 289 -7.75 17.27 -7.95
N ASN A 290 -6.60 17.50 -8.59
CA ASN A 290 -5.33 16.97 -8.08
C ASN A 290 -4.70 17.95 -7.06
N PRO A 291 -4.65 17.64 -5.75
CA PRO A 291 -4.16 18.57 -4.73
C PRO A 291 -2.67 18.90 -4.81
N ARG A 292 -1.91 18.12 -5.60
CA ARG A 292 -0.47 18.32 -5.83
C ARG A 292 -0.18 19.31 -6.96
N LEU A 293 -1.16 19.54 -7.84
CA LEU A 293 -1.04 20.50 -8.94
C LEU A 293 -1.54 21.89 -8.56
N ILE A 294 -2.11 22.05 -7.36
CA ILE A 294 -2.56 23.35 -6.86
C ILE A 294 -1.33 24.20 -6.51
N PRO A 295 -1.11 25.34 -7.20
CA PRO A 295 0.03 26.21 -6.93
C PRO A 295 -0.11 26.89 -5.56
N SER A 296 1.01 27.19 -4.90
CA SER A 296 0.99 27.80 -3.59
C SER A 296 0.52 29.27 -3.68
N PRO A 297 -0.37 29.74 -2.81
CA PRO A 297 -0.77 31.15 -2.82
C PRO A 297 0.35 32.10 -2.34
N ILE A 298 1.46 31.56 -1.81
CA ILE A 298 2.62 32.34 -1.36
C ILE A 298 3.61 32.60 -2.51
N ASP A 299 3.45 31.92 -3.64
CA ASP A 299 4.29 32.12 -4.82
C ASP A 299 4.19 33.58 -5.30
N SER A 300 5.33 34.15 -5.74
CA SER A 300 5.45 35.57 -6.09
C SER A 300 4.35 36.06 -7.04
N ASP A 301 3.99 35.20 -7.98
CA ASP A 301 3.08 35.51 -9.08
C ASP A 301 1.61 35.38 -8.68
N ARG A 302 1.33 34.88 -7.46
CA ARG A 302 -0.03 34.65 -6.94
C ARG A 302 -0.39 35.45 -5.70
N LYS A 303 0.53 36.27 -5.17
CA LYS A 303 0.29 37.14 -3.99
C LYS A 303 -0.92 38.07 -4.17
N LEU A 304 -1.17 38.54 -5.39
CA LEU A 304 -2.27 39.45 -5.73
C LEU A 304 -3.61 38.72 -6.01
N VAL A 305 -3.61 37.39 -6.07
CA VAL A 305 -4.85 36.61 -6.25
C VAL A 305 -5.58 36.52 -4.92
N THR A 306 -6.85 36.94 -4.92
CA THR A 306 -7.69 37.03 -3.72
C THR A 306 -8.32 35.70 -3.33
N SER A 307 -8.44 34.74 -4.28
CA SER A 307 -9.04 33.42 -4.08
C SER A 307 -8.01 32.29 -3.99
N GLY A 308 -8.43 31.09 -3.58
CA GLY A 308 -7.59 29.89 -3.57
C GLY A 308 -6.66 29.74 -2.34
N ARG A 309 -6.97 30.43 -1.24
CA ARG A 309 -6.20 30.34 0.01
C ARG A 309 -6.68 29.23 0.94
N GLY A 310 -7.92 28.80 0.82
CA GLY A 310 -8.55 27.81 1.70
C GLY A 310 -7.75 26.53 1.90
N ILE A 311 -7.38 25.87 0.79
CA ILE A 311 -6.57 24.65 0.83
C ILE A 311 -5.21 24.89 1.51
N HIS A 312 -4.61 26.07 1.33
CA HIS A 312 -3.35 26.40 1.99
C HIS A 312 -3.53 26.59 3.50
N ILE A 313 -4.57 27.32 3.92
CA ILE A 313 -4.94 27.52 5.33
C ILE A 313 -5.19 26.18 5.98
N LEU A 314 -6.04 25.34 5.37
CA LEU A 314 -6.36 24.01 5.86
C LEU A 314 -5.11 23.13 6.01
N LYS A 315 -4.20 23.13 5.03
CA LYS A 315 -2.92 22.37 5.09
C LYS A 315 -1.96 22.87 6.17
N LYS A 316 -2.04 24.15 6.55
CA LYS A 316 -1.18 24.74 7.59
C LYS A 316 -1.68 24.46 8.99
N LEU A 317 -3.00 24.41 9.15
CA LEU A 317 -3.64 24.23 10.45
C LEU A 317 -3.86 22.75 10.77
N PHE A 318 -4.36 21.98 9.81
CA PHE A 318 -4.85 20.62 10.06
C PHE A 318 -4.08 19.54 9.29
N VAL A 319 -4.26 18.30 9.72
CA VAL A 319 -3.86 17.14 8.92
C VAL A 319 -4.95 16.88 7.89
N VAL A 320 -4.70 17.30 6.65
CA VAL A 320 -5.69 17.25 5.56
C VAL A 320 -5.28 16.26 4.48
N ARG A 321 -6.24 15.45 4.03
CA ARG A 321 -6.08 14.49 2.95
C ARG A 321 -7.23 14.64 1.97
N TRP A 322 -6.98 14.27 0.73
CA TRP A 322 -8.03 14.14 -0.28
C TRP A 322 -8.06 12.71 -0.79
N ASN A 323 -9.23 12.27 -1.25
CA ASN A 323 -9.34 11.00 -1.94
C ASN A 323 -8.62 11.04 -3.31
N PHE A 324 -8.63 9.91 -4.04
CA PHE A 324 -7.94 9.81 -5.32
C PHE A 324 -8.49 10.75 -6.40
N LEU A 325 -9.80 10.95 -6.42
CA LEU A 325 -10.46 11.83 -7.39
C LEU A 325 -10.30 13.31 -7.02
N GLY A 326 -10.14 13.61 -5.74
CA GLY A 326 -10.06 14.94 -5.16
C GLY A 326 -11.41 15.60 -4.89
N ASN A 327 -12.49 14.84 -4.82
CA ASN A 327 -13.85 15.31 -4.51
C ASN A 327 -14.28 14.92 -3.07
N GLU A 328 -13.32 14.51 -2.25
CA GLU A 328 -13.53 14.26 -0.83
C GLU A 328 -12.32 14.83 -0.10
N VAL A 329 -12.59 15.64 0.92
CA VAL A 329 -11.60 16.13 1.86
C VAL A 329 -11.81 15.46 3.21
N SER A 330 -10.71 15.00 3.80
CA SER A 330 -10.64 14.41 5.13
C SER A 330 -9.74 15.28 5.99
N ILE A 331 -10.28 15.82 7.07
CA ILE A 331 -9.58 16.65 8.05
C ILE A 331 -9.53 15.91 9.37
N ARG A 332 -8.33 15.76 9.90
CA ARG A 332 -8.09 15.19 11.22
C ARG A 332 -7.63 16.24 12.22
N VAL A 333 -8.30 16.26 13.37
CA VAL A 333 -7.92 17.02 14.56
C VAL A 333 -7.46 16.07 15.65
N ASP A 334 -6.28 16.35 16.23
CA ASP A 334 -5.72 15.60 17.34
C ASP A 334 -6.13 16.21 18.68
N LYS A 335 -6.83 15.41 19.50
CA LYS A 335 -7.33 15.84 20.81
C LYS A 335 -6.21 16.09 21.83
N THR A 336 -5.01 15.57 21.59
CA THR A 336 -3.87 15.69 22.50
C THR A 336 -3.06 16.97 22.30
N LYS A 337 -3.13 17.59 21.12
CA LYS A 337 -2.40 18.83 20.77
C LYS A 337 -3.04 20.12 21.29
N ASN A 338 -3.59 20.07 22.50
CA ASN A 338 -4.41 21.13 23.07
C ASN A 338 -3.68 22.49 23.24
N SER A 339 -2.35 22.51 23.16
CA SER A 339 -1.52 23.74 23.22
C SER A 339 -1.57 24.58 21.95
N ASP A 340 -1.75 23.96 20.79
CA ASP A 340 -1.56 24.63 19.49
C ASP A 340 -2.82 25.36 19.03
N TRP A 341 -3.97 25.02 19.62
CA TRP A 341 -5.30 25.52 19.24
C TRP A 341 -5.80 26.67 20.11
N LYS A 342 -5.11 27.01 21.20
CA LYS A 342 -5.46 28.18 21.99
C LYS A 342 -4.95 29.42 21.27
N SER A 343 -5.85 30.32 20.91
CA SER A 343 -5.45 31.67 20.54
C SER A 343 -4.63 32.26 21.70
N ILE A 344 -3.46 32.82 21.37
CA ILE A 344 -2.74 33.67 22.31
C ILE A 344 -3.69 34.84 22.57
N THR A 345 -4.27 34.85 23.77
CA THR A 345 -5.23 35.86 24.21
C THR A 345 -4.53 37.15 24.55
#